data_AF-A0A2V7K4F3-F1
#
_entry.id   AF-A0A2V7K4F3-F1
#
_cell.length_a   1.000
_cell.length_b   1.000
_cell.length_c   1.000
_cell.angle_alpha   90.00
_cell.angle_beta   90.00
_cell.angle_gamma   90.00
#
_symmetry.space_group_name_H-M   'P 1'
#
loop_
_entity.id
_entity.type
_entity.pdbx_description
1 polymer ?
#
loop_
_entity_poly.entity_id
_entity_poly.type
_entity_poly.pdbx_seq_one_letter_code
_entity_poly.pdbx_strand_id
1 'polypeptide(L)' 'MVTCRAADGGARLRVYTARYMLVVRGKERGQSKVEVRETALSPAEVIARVMQEAAERTGDPEPPVAVGPAVWFEGKEVTG' A
#
# COMPACT_ATOMS: atom_id res chain seq x y z
N MET A 1 0.30 3.05 1.71
CA MET A 1 0.53 1.70 2.27
C MET A 1 -0.53 0.79 1.69
N VAL A 2 -0.18 -0.44 1.32
CA VAL A 2 -1.13 -1.43 0.84
C VAL A 2 -1.09 -2.62 1.79
N THR A 3 -2.26 -3.14 2.17
CA THR A 3 -2.36 -4.37 2.96
C THR A 3 -3.17 -5.41 2.23
N CYS A 4 -2.70 -6.66 2.24
CA CYS A 4 -3.45 -7.80 1.72
C CYS A 4 -3.46 -8.95 2.72
N ARG A 5 -4.47 -9.82 2.61
CA ARG A 5 -4.53 -11.04 3.43
C ARG A 5 -3.36 -11.94 3.11
N ALA A 6 -2.76 -12.52 4.13
CA ALA A 6 -1.76 -13.56 3.93
C ALA A 6 -2.39 -14.80 3.26
N ALA A 7 -1.61 -15.48 2.40
CA ALA A 7 -2.07 -16.62 1.61
C ALA A 7 -2.42 -17.86 2.46
N ASP A 8 -2.02 -17.88 3.73
CA ASP A 8 -2.32 -18.93 4.71
C ASP A 8 -3.76 -18.84 5.26
N GLY A 9 -4.55 -17.84 4.84
CA GLY A 9 -5.93 -17.67 5.30
C GLY A 9 -6.05 -17.14 6.73
N GLY A 10 -4.93 -16.75 7.35
CA GLY A 10 -4.92 -16.23 8.72
C GLY A 10 -5.48 -14.80 8.86
N ALA A 11 -5.73 -14.38 10.10
CA ALA A 11 -6.20 -13.03 10.45
C ALA A 11 -5.10 -11.94 10.31
N ARG A 12 -3.95 -12.27 9.72
CA ARG A 12 -2.78 -11.41 9.58
C ARG A 12 -2.76 -10.77 8.19
N LEU A 13 -2.41 -9.50 8.15
CA LEU A 13 -2.23 -8.70 6.95
C LEU A 13 -0.75 -8.50 6.68
N ARG A 14 -0.33 -8.76 5.44
CA ARG A 14 0.97 -8.32 4.94
C ARG A 14 0.91 -6.85 4.59
N VAL A 15 1.92 -6.11 5.00
CA VAL A 15 2.03 -4.68 4.77
C VAL A 15 3.08 -4.42 3.71
N TYR A 16 2.68 -3.72 2.66
CA TYR A 16 3.56 -3.30 1.59
C TYR A 16 3.66 -1.78 1.55
N THR A 17 4.88 -1.32 1.36
CA THR A 17 5.19 0.08 1.08
C THR A 17 5.79 0.18 -0.31
N ALA A 18 5.24 1.08 -1.12
CA ALA A 18 5.82 1.46 -2.39
C ALA A 18 6.72 2.68 -2.21
N ARG A 19 7.87 2.68 -2.87
CA ARG A 19 8.76 3.83 -3.00
C ARG A 19 8.84 4.19 -4.47
N TYR A 20 8.51 5.44 -4.77
CA TYR A 20 8.63 6.03 -6.09
C TYR A 20 9.79 7.01 -6.04
N MET A 21 10.78 6.79 -6.88
CA MET A 21 12.03 7.53 -6.86
C MET A 21 12.30 8.11 -8.24
N LEU A 22 12.63 9.39 -8.29
CA LEU A 22 13.15 10.03 -9.49
C LEU A 22 14.65 10.24 -9.31
N VAL A 23 15.46 9.66 -10.19
CA VAL A 23 16.91 9.85 -10.17
C VAL A 23 17.25 11.21 -10.77
N VAL A 24 17.76 12.13 -9.96
CA VAL A 24 18.00 13.52 -10.38
C VAL A 24 19.46 13.83 -10.77
N ARG A 25 20.39 12.91 -10.51
CA ARG A 25 21.84 13.09 -10.76
C ARG A 25 22.50 11.76 -11.18
N GLY A 26 23.68 11.86 -11.79
CA GLY A 26 24.47 10.69 -12.23
C GLY A 26 24.01 10.12 -13.58
N LYS A 27 24.58 8.97 -13.97
CA LYS A 27 24.34 8.33 -15.28
C LYS A 27 22.90 7.87 -15.50
N GLU A 28 22.18 7.58 -14.41
CA GLU A 28 20.79 7.15 -14.44
C GLU A 28 19.80 8.34 -14.31
N ARG A 29 20.27 9.59 -14.40
CA ARG A 29 19.41 10.78 -14.28
C ARG A 29 18.25 10.70 -15.26
N GLY A 30 17.06 11.03 -14.77
CA GLY A 30 15.82 10.99 -15.53
C GLY A 30 15.08 9.66 -15.42
N GLN A 31 15.70 8.61 -14.88
CA GLN A 31 15.00 7.36 -14.61
C GLN A 31 14.06 7.48 -13.40
N SER A 32 12.86 6.93 -13.56
CA SER A 32 11.95 6.63 -12.45
C SER A 32 12.15 5.20 -11.99
N LYS A 33 12.35 4.99 -10.69
CA LYS A 33 12.42 3.68 -10.06
C LYS A 33 11.22 3.49 -9.14
N VAL A 34 10.58 2.33 -9.23
CA VAL A 34 9.49 1.93 -8.34
C VAL A 34 9.93 0.68 -7.60
N GLU A 35 9.87 0.72 -6.28
CA GLU A 35 10.16 -0.42 -5.41
C GLU A 35 8.92 -0.71 -4.57
N VAL A 36 8.47 -1.96 -4.56
CA VAL A 36 7.45 -2.43 -3.63
C VAL A 36 8.12 -3.41 -2.68
N ARG A 37 8.02 -3.15 -1.38
CA ARG A 37 8.64 -3.97 -0.35
C ARG A 37 7.62 -4.36 0.72
N GLU A 38 7.63 -5.64 1.10
CA GLU A 38 6.96 -6.10 2.30
C GLU A 38 7.71 -5.55 3.52
N THR A 39 7.01 -4.79 4.35
CA THR A 39 7.60 -4.11 5.51
C THR A 39 7.16 -4.71 6.84
N ALA A 40 6.02 -5.41 6.87
CA ALA A 40 5.53 -6.05 8.09
C ALA A 40 4.49 -7.15 7.81
N LEU A 41 4.25 -7.99 8.82
CA LEU A 41 3.09 -8.85 8.97
C LEU A 41 2.39 -8.50 10.29
N SER A 42 1.12 -8.13 10.25
CA SER A 42 0.42 -7.55 11.41
C SER A 42 -0.99 -8.11 11.57
N PRO A 43 -1.55 -8.22 12.78
CA PRO A 43 -2.98 -8.48 12.94
C PRO A 43 -3.82 -7.38 12.30
N ALA A 44 -5.01 -7.73 11.79
CA ALA A 44 -5.89 -6.78 11.12
C ALA A 44 -6.33 -5.63 12.04
N GLU A 45 -6.60 -5.92 13.32
CA GLU A 45 -7.02 -4.94 14.32
C GLU A 45 -5.95 -3.88 14.61
N VAL A 46 -4.67 -4.27 14.54
CA VAL A 46 -3.55 -3.34 14.73
C VAL A 46 -3.46 -2.38 13.54
N ILE A 47 -3.65 -2.89 12.32
CA ILE A 47 -3.66 -2.02 11.12
C ILE A 47 -4.83 -1.04 11.17
N ALA A 48 -6.03 -1.50 11.52
CA ALA A 48 -7.21 -0.64 11.63
C ALA A 48 -6.98 0.50 12.63
N ARG A 49 -6.40 0.20 13.80
CA ARG A 49 -6.05 1.18 14.82
C ARG A 49 -5.03 2.21 14.31
N VAL A 50 -3.96 1.75 13.66
CA VAL A 50 -2.93 2.65 13.11
C VAL A 50 -3.50 3.59 12.05
N MET A 51 -4.41 3.11 11.20
CA MET A 51 -5.08 3.95 10.19
C MET A 51 -5.95 5.02 10.84
N GLN A 52 -6.70 4.66 11.87
CA GLN A 52 -7.52 5.60 12.63
C GLN A 52 -6.67 6.68 13.31
N GLU A 53 -5.64 6.29 14.05
CA GLU A 53 -4.73 7.24 14.74
C GLU A 53 -3.99 8.14 13.74
N ALA A 54 -3.65 7.61 12.55
CA ALA A 54 -3.03 8.40 11.50
C ALA A 54 -3.97 9.48 10.96
N ALA A 55 -5.24 9.15 10.69
CA ALA A 55 -6.25 10.10 10.21
C ALA A 55 -6.55 11.20 11.23
N GLU A 56 -6.69 10.84 12.51
CA GLU A 56 -6.88 11.80 13.61
C GLU A 56 -5.72 12.80 13.69
N ARG A 57 -4.49 12.32 13.55
CA ARG A 57 -3.29 13.17 13.62
C ARG A 57 -3.15 14.10 12.42
N THR A 58 -3.53 13.67 11.22
CA THR A 58 -3.41 14.51 10.02
C THR A 58 -4.53 15.53 9.90
N GLY A 59 -5.60 15.41 10.70
CA GLY A 59 -6.79 16.25 10.56
C GLY A 59 -7.47 16.07 9.21
N ASP A 60 -7.23 14.93 8.56
CA ASP A 60 -7.77 14.61 7.25
C ASP A 60 -9.22 14.13 7.43
N PRO A 61 -10.22 14.90 6.95
CA PRO A 61 -11.62 14.57 7.16
C PRO A 61 -12.07 13.32 6.38
N GLU A 62 -11.27 12.84 5.42
CA GLU A 62 -11.61 11.69 4.59
C GLU A 62 -10.54 10.59 4.74
N PRO A 63 -10.68 9.71 5.75
CA PRO A 63 -9.71 8.64 5.95
C PRO A 63 -9.67 7.70 4.73
N PRO A 64 -8.51 7.08 4.42
CA PRO A 64 -8.41 6.16 3.29
C PRO A 64 -9.40 5.00 3.43
N VAL A 65 -10.30 4.87 2.45
CA VAL A 65 -11.30 3.80 2.44
C VAL A 65 -10.72 2.54 1.83
N ALA A 66 -11.01 1.39 2.44
CA ALA A 66 -10.66 0.09 1.87
C ALA A 66 -11.49 -0.14 0.60
N VAL A 67 -10.82 -0.16 -0.56
CA VAL A 67 -11.46 -0.45 -1.86
C VAL A 67 -11.07 -1.84 -2.36
N GLY A 68 -12.01 -2.51 -3.02
CA GLY A 68 -11.78 -3.85 -3.58
C GLY A 68 -10.83 -3.84 -4.78
N PRO A 69 -10.24 -4.99 -5.16
CA PRO A 69 -9.32 -5.10 -6.30
C PRO A 69 -9.88 -4.52 -7.61
N ALA A 70 -11.18 -4.65 -7.85
CA ALA A 70 -11.84 -4.11 -9.05
C ALA A 70 -11.60 -2.60 -9.22
N VAL A 71 -11.63 -1.84 -8.14
CA VAL A 71 -11.38 -0.38 -8.16
C VAL A 71 -9.93 -0.07 -8.54
N TRP A 72 -8.98 -0.94 -8.16
CA TRP A 72 -7.56 -0.77 -8.48
C TRP A 72 -7.23 -1.12 -9.94
N PHE A 73 -8.01 -1.99 -10.57
CA PHE A 73 -7.73 -2.56 -11.89
C PHE A 73 -8.78 -2.22 -12.96
N GLU A 74 -9.70 -1.29 -12.68
CA GLU A 74 -10.66 -0.80 -13.66
C GLU A 74 -9.93 -0.40 -14.96
N GLY A 75 -10.33 -1.02 -16.09
CA GLY A 75 -9.73 -0.81 -17.40
C GLY A 75 -8.55 -1.73 -17.77
N LYS A 76 -8.17 -2.69 -16.92
CA LYS A 76 -7.23 -3.77 -17.30
C LYS A 76 -7.94 -5.12 -17.29
N GLU A 77 -8.22 -5.67 -18.47
CA GLU A 77 -8.48 -7.10 -18.60
C GLU A 77 -7.26 -7.84 -18.05
N VAL A 78 -7.45 -8.57 -16.95
CA VAL A 78 -6.44 -9.48 -16.43
C VAL A 78 -6.57 -10.77 -17.24
N THR A 79 -5.91 -10.82 -18.39
CA THR A 79 -5.72 -12.08 -19.11
C THR A 79 -4.78 -12.93 -18.26
N GLY A 80 -5.31 -14.07 -17.78
CA GLY A 80 -4.60 -15.02 -16.94
C GLY A 80 -3.49 -15.80 -17.64
#